data_AF-K0SG24-F1
#
_entry.id   AF-K0SG24-F1
#
_cell.length_a   1.000
_cell.length_b   1.000
_cell.length_c   1.000
_cell.angle_alpha   90.00
_cell.angle_beta   90.00
_cell.angle_gamma   90.00
#
_symmetry.space_group_name_H-M   'P 1'
#
loop_
_entity.id
_entity.type
_entity.pdbx_description
1 polymer ?
#
loop_
_entity_poly.entity_id
_entity_poly.type
_entity_poly.pdbx_seq_one_letter_code
_entity_poly.pdbx_strand_id
1 'polypeptide(L)'
;MSAASAWASGPTRSGSRADIPFCADCLSGWKPKFGRPKDHQRKRCPLCRGAIPPSQEQISKMKATKFLIKDTSHPDYEKFALEVKQFEAEYGEDWDGTMIKYDRDFVDLPKYVAAASDKGNLRTVLQWLGKGNIRERVNAKCEVRGNIGLLLLAAMNQHHDLMSYLLLNGADVNILHFGGDSVLTSSCIDEDNPSETVRLLLSWGAELFHCGKPVTKEMKLTLCQDIFVKGYIETANLIS
;
A
#
# COMPACT_ATOMS: atom_id res chain seq x y z
N MET A 1 14.29 -46.28 0.09
CA MET A 1 15.64 -45.65 0.02
C MET A 1 15.71 -44.98 -1.34
N SER A 2 15.38 -43.68 -1.43
CA SER A 2 16.32 -42.54 -1.57
C SER A 2 17.23 -42.71 -2.80
N ALA A 3 17.44 -41.79 -3.74
CA ALA A 3 17.31 -40.34 -3.87
C ALA A 3 17.25 -40.04 -5.41
N ALA A 4 17.19 -38.85 -6.01
CA ALA A 4 17.24 -37.47 -5.62
C ALA A 4 16.62 -36.67 -6.80
N SER A 5 15.70 -35.75 -6.53
CA SER A 5 15.22 -34.79 -7.52
C SER A 5 16.12 -33.55 -7.49
N ALA A 6 16.99 -33.41 -8.48
CA ALA A 6 17.71 -32.17 -8.73
C ALA A 6 16.75 -31.18 -9.41
N TRP A 7 16.36 -30.12 -8.71
CA TRP A 7 15.71 -28.98 -9.34
C TRP A 7 16.75 -27.92 -9.64
N ALA A 8 16.96 -27.70 -10.94
CA ALA A 8 17.83 -26.67 -11.47
C ALA A 8 17.24 -25.29 -11.22
N SER A 9 18.05 -24.41 -10.64
CA SER A 9 17.81 -22.99 -10.48
C SER A 9 17.64 -22.32 -11.85
N GLY A 10 16.45 -21.76 -12.10
CA GLY A 10 16.16 -20.89 -13.25
C GLY A 10 16.19 -19.40 -12.84
N PRO A 11 16.52 -18.49 -13.76
CA PRO A 11 16.96 -17.13 -13.42
C PRO A 11 15.83 -16.24 -12.91
N THR A 12 16.09 -15.55 -11.80
CA THR A 12 15.31 -14.43 -11.27
C THR A 12 15.40 -13.25 -12.23
N ARG A 13 14.34 -13.03 -13.03
CA ARG A 13 14.15 -11.79 -13.78
C ARG A 13 13.14 -10.93 -13.04
N SER A 14 13.67 -9.95 -12.31
CA SER A 14 12.96 -8.78 -11.80
C SER A 14 12.44 -7.96 -12.99
N GLY A 15 11.16 -8.12 -13.29
CA GLY A 15 10.43 -7.31 -14.24
C GLY A 15 8.98 -7.29 -13.82
N SER A 16 8.46 -6.09 -13.59
CA SER A 16 7.05 -5.80 -13.28
C SER A 16 6.11 -6.65 -14.14
N ARG A 17 5.60 -7.74 -13.58
CA ARG A 17 4.56 -8.55 -14.23
C ARG A 17 3.28 -7.73 -14.17
N ALA A 18 2.81 -7.28 -15.32
CA ALA A 18 1.44 -6.81 -15.45
C ALA A 18 0.51 -7.92 -14.92
N ASP A 19 -0.39 -7.59 -14.00
CA ASP A 19 -1.40 -8.52 -13.50
C ASP A 19 -2.29 -9.00 -14.64
N ILE A 20 -2.15 -10.26 -15.04
CA ILE A 20 -2.95 -10.85 -16.11
C ILE A 20 -4.11 -11.60 -15.46
N PRO A 21 -5.37 -11.37 -15.90
CA PRO A 21 -6.56 -11.81 -15.20
C PRO A 21 -6.82 -13.31 -15.46
N PHE A 22 -6.20 -14.20 -14.68
CA PHE A 22 -6.52 -15.63 -14.66
C PHE A 22 -7.06 -16.05 -13.29
N CYS A 23 -7.86 -17.12 -13.24
CA CYS A 23 -8.22 -17.73 -11.96
C CYS A 23 -7.01 -18.48 -11.38
N ALA A 24 -7.05 -18.75 -10.07
CA ALA A 24 -5.98 -19.43 -9.34
C ALA A 24 -5.55 -20.77 -9.98
N ASP A 25 -6.52 -21.56 -10.47
CA ASP A 25 -6.24 -22.85 -11.11
C ASP A 25 -5.45 -22.71 -12.43
N CYS A 26 -5.76 -21.68 -13.21
CA CYS A 26 -5.12 -21.44 -14.52
C CYS A 26 -3.77 -20.71 -14.43
N LEU A 27 -3.47 -20.07 -13.30
CA LEU A 27 -2.20 -19.37 -13.04
C LEU A 27 -0.99 -20.33 -12.99
N SER A 28 -1.21 -21.60 -12.68
CA SER A 28 -0.17 -22.61 -12.49
C SER A 28 0.53 -23.08 -13.78
N GLY A 29 0.07 -22.69 -14.98
CA GLY A 29 0.54 -23.26 -16.27
C GLY A 29 0.82 -22.30 -17.44
N TRP A 30 0.82 -20.97 -17.26
CA TRP A 30 0.72 -20.06 -18.41
C TRP A 30 2.02 -19.34 -18.86
N LYS A 31 2.15 -19.12 -20.18
CA LYS A 31 3.16 -18.29 -20.86
C LYS A 31 2.47 -17.22 -21.72
N PRO A 32 2.99 -15.96 -21.81
CA PRO A 32 2.17 -14.84 -22.26
C PRO A 32 2.08 -14.65 -23.77
N LYS A 33 0.83 -14.61 -24.28
CA LYS A 33 0.43 -13.89 -25.51
C LYS A 33 -1.00 -13.35 -25.32
N PHE A 34 -1.23 -12.08 -25.66
CA PHE A 34 -2.51 -11.36 -25.83
C PHE A 34 -3.02 -10.42 -24.71
N GLY A 35 -3.71 -9.36 -25.16
CA GLY A 35 -4.00 -8.10 -24.47
C GLY A 35 -5.43 -7.92 -23.90
N ARG A 36 -5.70 -6.71 -23.40
CA ARG A 36 -6.73 -6.35 -22.39
C ARG A 36 -8.19 -6.29 -22.91
N PRO A 37 -9.19 -6.74 -22.12
CA PRO A 37 -10.59 -6.40 -22.32
C PRO A 37 -11.04 -5.18 -21.49
N LYS A 38 -12.02 -4.44 -22.02
CA LYS A 38 -12.72 -3.30 -21.41
C LYS A 38 -14.16 -3.72 -21.10
N ASP A 39 -14.51 -4.10 -19.87
CA ASP A 39 -15.90 -3.99 -19.37
C ASP A 39 -16.05 -4.31 -17.87
N HIS A 40 -17.14 -3.82 -17.24
CA HIS A 40 -17.47 -3.93 -15.81
C HIS A 40 -18.20 -5.24 -15.42
N GLN A 41 -18.11 -6.30 -16.23
CA GLN A 41 -18.58 -7.63 -15.81
C GLN A 41 -17.54 -8.30 -14.92
N ARG A 42 -17.98 -9.14 -13.95
CA ARG A 42 -17.09 -9.99 -13.13
C ARG A 42 -15.97 -10.54 -14.01
N LYS A 43 -14.73 -10.14 -13.73
CA LYS A 43 -13.59 -10.56 -14.56
C LYS A 43 -13.57 -12.09 -14.55
N ARG A 44 -13.78 -12.69 -15.72
CA ARG A 44 -13.75 -14.14 -15.90
C ARG A 44 -12.41 -14.53 -16.46
N CYS A 45 -11.89 -15.65 -15.98
CA CYS A 45 -10.68 -16.26 -16.51
C CYS A 45 -10.88 -16.50 -18.02
N PRO A 46 -9.99 -15.99 -18.90
CA PRO A 46 -10.13 -16.17 -20.34
C PRO A 46 -9.97 -17.64 -20.77
N LEU A 47 -9.41 -18.50 -19.90
CA LEU A 47 -9.19 -19.92 -20.16
C LEU A 47 -10.37 -20.80 -19.73
N CYS A 48 -10.87 -20.63 -18.50
CA CYS A 48 -11.92 -21.50 -17.95
C CYS A 48 -13.25 -20.78 -17.67
N ARG A 49 -13.32 -19.47 -17.90
CA ARG A 49 -14.45 -18.59 -17.56
C ARG A 49 -14.81 -18.57 -16.05
N GLY A 50 -13.98 -19.15 -15.20
CA GLY A 50 -14.07 -19.09 -13.74
C GLY A 50 -13.95 -17.66 -13.22
N ALA A 51 -14.52 -17.39 -12.05
CA ALA A 51 -14.42 -16.08 -11.42
C ALA A 51 -12.96 -15.78 -11.03
N ILE A 52 -12.50 -14.57 -11.33
CA ILE A 52 -11.18 -14.12 -10.92
C ILE A 52 -11.30 -13.52 -9.53
N PRO A 53 -10.50 -13.99 -8.57
CA PRO A 53 -10.51 -13.44 -7.23
C PRO A 53 -9.93 -12.02 -7.18
N PRO A 54 -10.25 -11.23 -6.14
CA PRO A 54 -9.66 -9.91 -5.96
C PRO A 54 -8.16 -10.01 -5.71
N SER A 55 -7.37 -9.07 -6.27
CA SER A 55 -5.92 -9.03 -6.06
C SER A 55 -5.54 -8.76 -4.60
N GLN A 56 -4.27 -9.02 -4.24
CA GLN A 56 -3.76 -8.73 -2.90
C GLN A 56 -3.91 -7.24 -2.53
N GLU A 57 -3.69 -6.34 -3.49
CA GLU A 57 -3.87 -4.90 -3.34
C GLU A 57 -5.35 -4.55 -3.14
N GLN A 58 -6.26 -5.14 -3.93
CA GLN A 58 -7.71 -4.93 -3.76
C GLN A 58 -8.18 -5.37 -2.37
N ILE A 59 -7.67 -6.50 -1.87
CA ILE A 59 -7.98 -6.99 -0.52
C ILE A 59 -7.39 -6.07 0.54
N SER A 60 -6.17 -5.57 0.33
CA SER A 60 -5.52 -4.63 1.25
C SER A 60 -6.33 -3.34 1.33
N LYS A 61 -6.72 -2.76 0.19
CA LYS A 61 -7.63 -1.62 0.10
C LYS A 61 -8.93 -1.91 0.85
N MET A 62 -9.59 -3.02 0.56
CA MET A 62 -10.84 -3.40 1.21
C MET A 62 -10.72 -3.52 2.73
N LYS A 63 -9.64 -4.14 3.24
CA LYS A 63 -9.38 -4.24 4.69
C LYS A 63 -9.20 -2.87 5.33
N ALA A 64 -8.43 -1.96 4.70
CA ALA A 64 -8.28 -0.59 5.19
C ALA A 64 -9.60 0.19 5.14
N THR A 65 -10.33 0.14 4.03
CA THR A 65 -11.62 0.81 3.87
C THR A 65 -12.62 0.33 4.92
N LYS A 66 -12.74 -1.00 5.12
CA LYS A 66 -13.57 -1.60 6.19
C LYS A 66 -13.12 -1.20 7.59
N PHE A 67 -11.83 -0.94 7.81
CA PHE A 67 -11.31 -0.44 9.08
C PHE A 67 -11.72 1.03 9.30
N LEU A 68 -11.61 1.88 8.28
CA LEU A 68 -11.92 3.31 8.34
C LEU A 68 -13.41 3.57 8.57
N ILE A 69 -14.31 2.84 7.91
CA ILE A 69 -15.77 3.02 8.10
C ILE A 69 -16.29 2.62 9.49
N LYS A 70 -15.45 2.01 10.35
CA LYS A 70 -15.83 1.81 11.75
C LYS A 70 -15.99 3.12 12.49
N ASP A 71 -15.29 4.16 12.03
CA ASP A 71 -15.50 5.52 12.46
C ASP A 71 -16.51 6.20 11.54
N THR A 72 -17.75 6.32 12.01
CA THR A 72 -18.83 6.97 11.26
C THR A 72 -18.68 8.49 11.17
N SER A 73 -17.73 9.07 11.91
CA SER A 73 -17.43 10.52 11.86
C SER A 73 -16.35 10.88 10.84
N HIS A 74 -15.75 9.88 10.18
CA HIS A 74 -14.72 10.10 9.17
C HIS A 74 -15.27 10.95 8.01
N PRO A 75 -14.57 12.02 7.56
CA PRO A 75 -15.06 12.92 6.50
C PRO A 75 -15.42 12.19 5.20
N ASP A 76 -14.63 11.17 4.83
CA ASP A 76 -14.86 10.31 3.66
C ASP A 76 -15.75 9.07 3.89
N TYR A 77 -16.52 8.99 4.99
CA TYR A 77 -17.30 7.79 5.34
C TYR A 77 -18.20 7.30 4.20
N GLU A 78 -18.96 8.19 3.56
CA GLU A 78 -19.90 7.81 2.49
C GLU A 78 -19.18 7.20 1.28
N LYS A 79 -18.04 7.77 0.91
CA LYS A 79 -17.18 7.29 -0.18
C LYS A 79 -16.66 5.89 0.13
N PHE A 80 -16.13 5.69 1.33
CA PHE A 80 -15.63 4.38 1.76
C PHE A 80 -16.74 3.33 1.87
N ALA A 81 -17.91 3.69 2.38
CA ALA A 81 -19.06 2.80 2.44
C ALA A 81 -19.52 2.37 1.03
N LEU A 82 -19.47 3.28 0.05
CA LEU A 82 -19.77 2.97 -1.35
C LEU A 82 -18.72 2.03 -1.95
N GLU A 83 -17.42 2.26 -1.71
CA GLU A 83 -16.35 1.37 -2.17
C GLU A 83 -16.49 -0.04 -1.60
N VAL A 84 -16.85 -0.18 -0.31
CA VAL A 84 -17.12 -1.48 0.32
C VAL A 84 -18.29 -2.19 -0.37
N LYS A 85 -19.42 -1.49 -0.57
CA LYS A 85 -20.59 -2.06 -1.26
C LYS A 85 -20.28 -2.50 -2.69
N GLN A 86 -19.49 -1.72 -3.43
CA GLN A 86 -19.09 -2.08 -4.79
C GLN A 86 -18.24 -3.35 -4.82
N PHE A 87 -17.29 -3.48 -3.90
CA PHE A 87 -16.48 -4.68 -3.78
C PHE A 87 -17.30 -5.90 -3.38
N GLU A 88 -18.21 -5.76 -2.42
CA GLU A 88 -19.08 -6.85 -1.97
C GLU A 88 -20.07 -7.27 -3.07
N ALA A 89 -20.58 -6.34 -3.87
CA ALA A 89 -21.37 -6.66 -5.05
C ALA A 89 -20.54 -7.40 -6.13
N GLU A 90 -19.26 -7.06 -6.30
CA GLU A 90 -18.38 -7.72 -7.26
C GLU A 90 -17.94 -9.10 -6.78
N TYR A 91 -17.49 -9.26 -5.53
CA TYR A 91 -16.79 -10.45 -5.04
C TYR A 91 -17.58 -11.28 -4.01
N GLY A 92 -18.64 -10.73 -3.43
CA GLY A 92 -19.44 -11.34 -2.35
C GLY A 92 -19.17 -10.71 -0.97
N GLU A 93 -20.18 -10.70 -0.10
CA GLU A 93 -20.10 -10.14 1.26
C GLU A 93 -19.13 -10.92 2.16
N ASP A 94 -19.05 -12.24 1.98
CA ASP A 94 -18.24 -13.16 2.79
C ASP A 94 -16.75 -13.20 2.38
N TRP A 95 -16.29 -12.25 1.55
CA TRP A 95 -14.90 -12.25 1.10
C TRP A 95 -13.96 -11.76 2.22
N ASP A 96 -13.27 -12.69 2.88
CA ASP A 96 -12.50 -12.43 4.12
C ASP A 96 -10.96 -12.50 3.99
N GLY A 97 -10.42 -12.84 2.81
CA GLY A 97 -8.97 -13.02 2.64
C GLY A 97 -8.44 -14.41 2.89
N THR A 98 -9.26 -15.34 3.36
CA THR A 98 -8.79 -16.68 3.73
C THR A 98 -8.77 -17.63 2.55
N MET A 99 -9.58 -17.37 1.51
CA MET A 99 -9.68 -18.26 0.34
C MET A 99 -8.41 -18.31 -0.51
N ILE A 100 -7.59 -17.26 -0.49
CA ILE A 100 -6.32 -17.20 -1.25
C ILE A 100 -5.21 -16.71 -0.34
N LYS A 101 -4.23 -17.58 -0.14
CA LYS A 101 -3.00 -17.24 0.55
C LYS A 101 -2.05 -16.61 -0.45
N TYR A 102 -1.95 -15.28 -0.42
CA TYR A 102 -0.92 -14.56 -1.14
C TYR A 102 0.42 -14.75 -0.44
N ASP A 103 1.49 -14.95 -1.22
CA ASP A 103 2.84 -14.90 -0.67
C ASP A 103 3.10 -13.49 -0.15
N ARG A 104 3.39 -13.39 1.15
CA ARG A 104 3.66 -12.13 1.82
C ARG A 104 5.16 -12.02 2.03
N ASP A 105 5.79 -11.15 1.25
CA ASP A 105 7.24 -10.93 1.30
C ASP A 105 7.65 -9.87 2.35
N PHE A 106 6.74 -9.52 3.27
CA PHE A 106 6.97 -8.48 4.28
C PHE A 106 6.71 -9.00 5.70
N VAL A 107 7.37 -8.37 6.67
CA VAL A 107 7.14 -8.62 8.10
C VAL A 107 5.79 -8.05 8.51
N ASP A 108 4.99 -8.82 9.24
CA ASP A 108 3.73 -8.34 9.81
C ASP A 108 4.00 -7.34 10.94
N LEU A 109 3.33 -6.19 10.89
CA LEU A 109 3.36 -5.17 11.93
C LEU A 109 2.25 -5.47 12.95
N PRO A 110 2.60 -5.84 14.20
CA PRO A 110 1.59 -6.18 15.19
C PRO A 110 0.68 -4.98 15.52
N LYS A 111 -0.61 -5.25 15.73
CA LYS A 111 -1.62 -4.21 16.03
C LYS A 111 -1.24 -3.30 17.19
N TYR A 112 -0.62 -3.85 18.24
CA TYR A 112 -0.20 -3.05 19.40
C TYR A 112 0.95 -2.08 19.06
N VAL A 113 1.80 -2.43 18.09
CA VAL A 113 2.90 -1.57 17.62
C VAL A 113 2.35 -0.47 16.73
N ALA A 114 1.43 -0.81 15.83
CA ALA A 114 0.71 0.19 15.03
C ALA A 114 -0.02 1.20 15.93
N ALA A 115 -0.76 0.72 16.94
CA ALA A 115 -1.43 1.59 17.91
C ALA A 115 -0.44 2.40 18.78
N ALA A 116 0.74 1.86 19.09
CA ALA A 116 1.78 2.61 19.78
C ALA A 116 2.37 3.71 18.88
N SER A 117 2.54 3.44 17.59
CA SER A 117 2.96 4.42 16.58
C SER A 117 1.95 5.55 16.46
N ASP A 118 0.65 5.26 16.42
CA ASP A 118 -0.42 6.28 16.39
C ASP A 118 -0.35 7.23 17.60
N LYS A 119 -0.01 6.68 18.78
CA LYS A 119 0.03 7.44 20.05
C LYS A 119 1.37 8.10 20.34
N GLY A 120 2.34 8.04 19.42
CA GLY A 120 3.68 8.57 19.63
C GLY A 120 4.48 7.82 20.71
N ASN A 121 4.09 6.59 21.05
CA ASN A 121 4.79 5.77 22.04
C ASN A 121 6.04 5.13 21.41
N LEU A 122 7.05 5.98 21.18
CA LEU A 122 8.34 5.61 20.61
C LEU A 122 8.97 4.43 21.33
N ARG A 123 8.91 4.39 22.66
CA ARG A 123 9.49 3.31 23.47
C ARG A 123 8.98 1.93 23.04
N THR A 124 7.67 1.79 22.86
CA THR A 124 7.07 0.50 22.48
C THR A 124 7.45 0.12 21.04
N VAL A 125 7.43 1.11 20.13
CA VAL A 125 7.83 0.89 18.73
C VAL A 125 9.30 0.46 18.65
N LEU A 126 10.21 1.18 19.31
CA LEU A 126 11.64 0.89 19.36
C LEU A 126 11.94 -0.47 20.01
N GLN A 127 11.25 -0.82 21.10
CA GLN A 127 11.38 -2.14 21.74
C GLN A 127 10.99 -3.27 20.79
N TRP A 128 9.94 -3.08 19.99
CA TRP A 128 9.57 -4.09 19.00
C TRP A 128 10.59 -4.12 17.86
N LEU A 129 11.00 -2.98 17.32
CA LEU A 129 12.00 -2.90 16.26
C LEU A 129 13.32 -3.61 16.64
N GLY A 130 13.77 -3.47 17.90
CA GLY A 130 15.00 -4.10 18.39
C GLY A 130 14.94 -5.62 18.64
N LYS A 131 13.77 -6.26 18.58
CA LYS A 131 13.59 -7.71 18.81
C LYS A 131 13.83 -8.58 17.57
N GLY A 132 14.36 -8.04 16.48
CA GLY A 132 14.61 -8.80 15.26
C GLY A 132 15.41 -8.00 14.23
N ASN A 133 15.37 -8.42 12.97
CA ASN A 133 16.05 -7.72 11.89
C ASN A 133 15.42 -6.34 11.70
N ILE A 134 16.15 -5.31 12.12
CA ILE A 134 15.69 -3.91 12.07
C ILE A 134 15.33 -3.50 10.65
N ARG A 135 16.13 -3.86 9.64
CA ARG A 135 15.93 -3.46 8.23
C ARG A 135 14.62 -4.00 7.64
N GLU A 136 14.22 -5.19 8.06
CA GLU A 136 12.94 -5.78 7.64
C GLU A 136 11.77 -5.18 8.44
N ARG A 137 11.96 -4.97 9.75
CA ARG A 137 10.90 -4.51 10.64
C ARG A 137 10.50 -3.06 10.44
N VAL A 138 11.42 -2.18 10.04
CA VAL A 138 11.06 -0.80 9.67
C VAL A 138 10.16 -0.73 8.44
N ASN A 139 10.17 -1.78 7.61
CA ASN A 139 9.32 -1.95 6.44
C ASN A 139 8.10 -2.86 6.70
N ALA A 140 7.82 -3.17 7.96
CA ALA A 140 6.69 -4.00 8.31
C ALA A 140 5.34 -3.33 8.01
N LYS A 141 4.34 -4.15 7.67
CA LYS A 141 3.02 -3.69 7.25
C LYS A 141 1.93 -4.27 8.13
N CYS A 142 0.95 -3.46 8.52
CA CYS A 142 -0.16 -3.89 9.35
C CYS A 142 -1.31 -4.40 8.47
N GLU A 143 -1.46 -5.72 8.39
CA GLU A 143 -2.40 -6.37 7.47
C GLU A 143 -3.85 -5.89 7.68
N VAL A 144 -4.27 -5.78 8.94
CA VAL A 144 -5.65 -5.40 9.29
C VAL A 144 -5.97 -3.93 8.99
N ARG A 145 -4.96 -3.13 8.68
CA ARG A 145 -5.09 -1.74 8.24
C ARG A 145 -4.64 -1.58 6.78
N GLY A 146 -4.90 -2.60 5.96
CA GLY A 146 -4.60 -2.58 4.53
C GLY A 146 -3.13 -2.48 4.19
N ASN A 147 -2.29 -3.18 4.96
CA ASN A 147 -0.85 -3.20 4.77
C ASN A 147 -0.18 -1.82 4.93
N ILE A 148 -0.75 -0.95 5.78
CA ILE A 148 -0.12 0.33 6.13
C ILE A 148 1.24 0.10 6.81
N GLY A 149 2.27 0.82 6.37
CA GLY A 149 3.63 0.73 6.91
C GLY A 149 3.90 1.68 8.06
N LEU A 150 4.95 1.40 8.84
CA LEU A 150 5.36 2.23 9.98
C LEU A 150 5.69 3.68 9.60
N LEU A 151 6.40 3.89 8.49
CA LEU A 151 6.78 5.24 8.04
C LEU A 151 5.55 6.10 7.73
N LEU A 152 4.55 5.50 7.08
CA LEU A 152 3.29 6.17 6.79
C LEU A 152 2.50 6.50 8.07
N LEU A 153 2.40 5.57 9.02
CA LEU A 153 1.77 5.84 10.32
C LEU A 153 2.46 6.98 11.06
N ALA A 154 3.80 7.02 11.04
CA ALA A 154 4.56 8.09 11.66
C ALA A 154 4.31 9.44 10.97
N ALA A 155 4.28 9.46 9.64
CA ALA A 155 4.02 10.66 8.85
C ALA A 155 2.61 11.23 9.07
N MET A 156 1.57 10.38 9.05
CA MET A 156 0.18 10.80 9.29
C MET A 156 -0.04 11.43 10.67
N ASN A 157 0.77 11.04 11.67
CA ASN A 157 0.69 11.58 13.02
C ASN A 157 1.79 12.61 13.32
N GLN A 158 2.51 13.10 12.31
CA GLN A 158 3.60 14.07 12.44
C GLN A 158 4.69 13.66 13.46
N HIS A 159 4.98 12.36 13.57
CA HIS A 159 6.02 11.85 14.46
C HIS A 159 7.40 11.89 13.79
N HIS A 160 7.96 13.08 13.57
CA HIS A 160 9.22 13.30 12.83
C HIS A 160 10.42 12.53 13.41
N ASP A 161 10.51 12.40 14.74
CA ASP A 161 11.55 11.61 15.40
C ASP A 161 11.47 10.12 15.01
N LEU A 162 10.26 9.58 14.95
CA LEU A 162 10.04 8.20 14.52
C LEU A 162 10.36 8.06 13.04
N MET A 163 9.91 8.99 12.20
CA MET A 163 10.21 8.97 10.76
C MET A 163 11.73 8.97 10.53
N SER A 164 12.45 9.86 11.18
CA SER A 164 13.91 9.97 11.08
C SER A 164 14.58 8.66 11.51
N TYR A 165 14.14 8.08 12.63
CA TYR A 165 14.65 6.79 13.09
C TYR A 165 14.39 5.66 12.07
N LEU A 166 13.18 5.58 11.51
CA LEU A 166 12.80 4.56 10.53
C LEU A 166 13.64 4.69 9.25
N LEU A 167 13.76 5.89 8.71
CA LEU A 167 14.53 6.20 7.50
C LEU A 167 16.02 5.88 7.68
N LEU A 168 16.63 6.28 8.80
CA LEU A 168 18.01 5.93 9.16
C LEU A 168 18.27 4.43 9.21
N ASN A 169 17.24 3.64 9.51
CA ASN A 169 17.33 2.19 9.61
C ASN A 169 16.88 1.44 8.33
N GLY A 170 16.66 2.17 7.22
CA GLY A 170 16.37 1.59 5.92
C GLY A 170 14.88 1.38 5.64
N ALA A 171 14.01 2.17 6.25
CA ALA A 171 12.62 2.26 5.80
C ALA A 171 12.58 2.74 4.34
N ASP A 172 11.76 2.08 3.53
CA ASP A 172 11.46 2.48 2.17
C ASP A 172 10.70 3.80 2.19
N VAL A 173 11.37 4.86 1.73
CA VAL A 173 10.82 6.21 1.66
C VAL A 173 9.62 6.30 0.72
N ASN A 174 9.53 5.39 -0.27
CA ASN A 174 8.47 5.33 -1.29
C ASN A 174 7.40 4.30 -0.95
N ILE A 175 7.24 3.95 0.33
CA ILE A 175 6.19 3.03 0.76
C ILE A 175 4.81 3.55 0.35
N LEU A 176 4.02 2.65 -0.24
CA LEU A 176 2.69 2.96 -0.73
C LEU A 176 1.62 2.60 0.29
N HIS A 177 0.61 3.45 0.41
CA HIS A 177 -0.61 3.13 1.14
C HIS A 177 -1.56 2.29 0.28
N PHE A 178 -2.70 1.89 0.85
CA PHE A 178 -3.64 0.98 0.21
C PHE A 178 -4.34 1.55 -1.03
N GLY A 179 -4.36 2.88 -1.21
CA GLY A 179 -4.78 3.56 -2.44
C GLY A 179 -3.68 3.68 -3.50
N GLY A 180 -2.46 3.23 -3.18
CA GLY A 180 -1.31 3.25 -4.09
C GLY A 180 -0.58 4.59 -4.15
N ASP A 181 -0.86 5.54 -3.25
CA ASP A 181 -0.07 6.76 -3.17
C ASP A 181 1.13 6.56 -2.24
N SER A 182 2.23 7.22 -2.55
CA SER A 182 3.39 7.29 -1.64
C SER A 182 3.06 8.11 -0.39
N VAL A 183 3.84 7.90 0.68
CA VAL A 183 3.78 8.76 1.88
C VAL A 183 3.88 10.24 1.50
N LEU A 184 4.81 10.58 0.60
CA LEU A 184 4.98 11.97 0.13
C LEU A 184 3.71 12.52 -0.51
N THR A 185 3.11 11.79 -1.45
CA THR A 185 1.86 12.20 -2.11
C THR A 185 0.74 12.45 -1.11
N SER A 186 0.58 11.56 -0.11
CA SER A 186 -0.42 11.71 0.94
C SER A 186 -0.14 12.91 1.84
N SER A 187 1.11 13.14 2.24
CA SER A 187 1.49 14.30 3.05
C SER A 187 1.29 15.62 2.31
N CYS A 188 1.41 15.65 0.98
CA CYS A 188 1.21 16.89 0.21
C CYS A 188 -0.24 17.38 0.20
N ILE A 189 -1.22 16.49 0.37
CA ILE A 189 -2.65 16.80 0.31
C ILE A 189 -3.34 16.84 1.67
N ASP A 190 -2.58 16.58 2.73
CA ASP A 190 -3.02 16.55 4.12
C ASP A 190 -3.43 17.96 4.58
N GLU A 191 -4.54 18.03 5.32
CA GLU A 191 -5.14 19.30 5.73
C GLU A 191 -4.34 20.02 6.82
N ASP A 192 -3.56 19.25 7.60
CA ASP A 192 -2.73 19.75 8.71
C ASP A 192 -1.43 20.44 8.25
N ASN A 193 -1.22 20.59 6.92
CA ASN A 193 -0.07 21.22 6.28
C ASN A 193 1.29 20.74 6.81
N PRO A 194 1.71 19.50 6.49
CA PRO A 194 2.84 18.86 7.13
C PRO A 194 4.17 19.19 6.43
N SER A 195 4.50 20.47 6.32
CA SER A 195 5.67 20.94 5.56
C SER A 195 6.97 20.30 6.06
N GLU A 196 7.11 20.05 7.35
CA GLU A 196 8.26 19.33 7.93
C GLU A 196 8.33 17.85 7.48
N THR A 197 7.20 17.14 7.44
CA THR A 197 7.13 15.76 6.93
C THR A 197 7.50 15.71 5.45
N VAL A 198 7.02 16.67 4.65
CA VAL A 198 7.35 16.79 3.23
C VAL A 198 8.84 17.07 3.05
N ARG A 199 9.42 18.01 3.81
CA ARG A 199 10.87 18.30 3.80
C ARG A 199 11.69 17.06 4.15
N LEU A 200 11.32 16.36 5.22
CA LEU A 200 12.01 15.16 5.65
C LEU A 200 11.96 14.09 4.55
N LEU A 201 10.79 13.76 4.01
CA LEU A 201 10.66 12.75 2.95
C LEU A 201 11.49 13.11 1.70
N LEU A 202 11.43 14.37 1.24
CA LEU A 202 12.21 14.85 0.10
C LEU A 202 13.72 14.76 0.36
N SER A 203 14.18 15.07 1.58
CA SER A 203 15.60 14.95 1.94
C SER A 203 16.14 13.52 1.88
N TRP A 204 15.25 12.53 1.96
CA TRP A 204 15.54 11.11 1.81
C TRP A 204 15.27 10.56 0.40
N GLY A 205 14.99 11.43 -0.57
CA GLY A 205 14.77 11.04 -1.97
C GLY A 205 13.39 10.46 -2.25
N ALA A 206 12.37 10.85 -1.47
CA ALA A 206 10.99 10.46 -1.75
C ALA A 206 10.54 10.93 -3.15
N GLU A 207 9.83 10.04 -3.83
CA GLU A 207 9.21 10.28 -5.12
C GLU A 207 7.69 10.26 -4.98
N LEU A 208 7.02 11.02 -5.84
CA LEU A 208 5.57 11.06 -5.88
C LEU A 208 5.03 9.85 -6.64
N PHE A 209 4.26 9.00 -5.96
CA PHE A 209 3.46 7.94 -6.58
C PHE A 209 1.96 8.21 -6.41
N HIS A 210 1.19 7.94 -7.46
CA HIS A 210 -0.27 7.96 -7.42
C HIS A 210 -0.83 6.70 -8.08
N CYS A 211 -1.79 6.04 -7.43
CA CYS A 211 -2.36 4.77 -7.90
C CYS A 211 -1.30 3.72 -8.32
N GLY A 212 -0.23 3.61 -7.54
CA GLY A 212 0.86 2.64 -7.73
C GLY A 212 1.84 2.98 -8.85
N LYS A 213 1.81 4.20 -9.39
CA LYS A 213 2.70 4.63 -10.48
C LYS A 213 3.38 5.95 -10.17
N PRO A 214 4.60 6.18 -10.67
CA PRO A 214 5.24 7.49 -10.58
C PRO A 214 4.33 8.57 -11.19
N VAL A 215 4.21 9.69 -10.49
CA VAL A 215 3.45 10.86 -10.93
C VAL A 215 4.14 11.47 -12.15
N THR A 216 3.37 11.72 -13.22
CA THR A 216 3.91 12.38 -14.43
C THR A 216 4.11 13.87 -14.19
N LYS A 217 4.85 14.54 -15.09
CA LYS A 217 5.05 15.99 -14.99
C LYS A 217 3.74 16.76 -14.99
N GLU A 218 2.78 16.34 -15.81
CA GLU A 218 1.46 16.97 -15.91
C GLU A 218 0.68 16.81 -14.61
N MET A 219 0.65 15.60 -14.05
CA MET A 219 -0.02 15.33 -12.77
C MET A 219 0.65 16.08 -11.61
N LYS A 220 1.99 16.20 -11.63
CA LYS A 220 2.75 16.98 -10.65
C LYS A 220 2.35 18.45 -10.67
N LEU A 221 2.20 19.03 -11.86
CA LEU A 221 1.74 20.42 -12.01
C LEU A 221 0.32 20.62 -11.47
N THR A 222 -0.60 19.71 -11.78
CA THR A 222 -1.96 19.75 -11.23
C THR A 222 -1.96 19.65 -9.70
N LEU A 223 -1.17 18.72 -9.14
CA LEU A 223 -1.01 18.58 -7.70
C LEU A 223 -0.49 19.88 -7.06
N CYS A 224 0.53 20.51 -7.65
CA CYS A 224 1.07 21.79 -7.16
C CYS A 224 0.01 22.90 -7.19
N GLN A 225 -0.80 22.96 -8.25
CA GLN A 225 -1.88 23.93 -8.38
C GLN A 225 -2.97 23.71 -7.33
N ASP A 226 -3.39 22.46 -7.10
CA ASP A 226 -4.41 22.13 -6.09
C ASP A 226 -3.93 22.50 -4.67
N ILE A 227 -2.68 22.19 -4.35
CA ILE A 227 -2.04 22.53 -3.06
C ILE A 227 -1.95 24.05 -2.89
N PHE A 228 -1.61 24.78 -3.95
CA PHE A 228 -1.59 26.23 -3.95
C PHE A 228 -2.98 26.83 -3.71
N VAL A 229 -4.01 26.32 -4.39
CA VAL A 229 -5.41 26.76 -4.22
C VAL A 229 -5.92 26.51 -2.80
N LYS A 230 -5.49 25.41 -2.16
CA LYS A 230 -5.78 25.12 -0.75
C LYS A 230 -5.00 26.00 0.24
N GLY A 231 -4.04 26.80 -0.23
CA GLY A 231 -3.25 27.71 0.62
C GLY A 231 -1.98 27.11 1.22
N TYR A 232 -1.62 25.87 0.85
CA TYR A 232 -0.42 25.19 1.34
C TYR A 232 0.83 25.57 0.52
N ILE A 233 1.11 26.87 0.47
CA ILE A 233 2.11 27.48 -0.43
C ILE A 233 3.50 26.89 -0.21
N GLU A 234 3.91 26.67 1.04
CA GLU A 234 5.23 26.10 1.35
C GLU A 234 5.37 24.69 0.76
N THR A 235 4.36 23.84 0.94
CA THR A 235 4.32 22.48 0.40
C THR A 235 4.36 22.49 -1.13
N ALA A 236 3.58 23.37 -1.78
CA ALA A 236 3.60 23.52 -3.24
C ALA A 236 4.99 23.91 -3.75
N ASN A 237 5.67 24.84 -3.07
CA ASN A 237 7.03 25.27 -3.42
C ASN A 237 8.06 24.15 -3.24
N LEU A 238 7.90 23.32 -2.20
CA LEU A 238 8.81 22.20 -1.93
C LEU A 238 8.75 21.13 -3.02
N ILE A 239 7.57 20.88 -3.55
CA ILE A 239 7.38 19.83 -4.54
C ILE A 239 7.41 20.32 -5.99
N SER A 240 7.42 21.63 -6.26
CA SER A 240 7.49 22.18 -7.63
C SER A 240 8.76 21.77 -8.36
#